data_AF-A0A7V8Y0L0-F1
#
_entry.id   AF-A0A7V8Y0L0-F1
#
_cell.length_a   1.000
_cell.length_b   1.000
_cell.length_c   1.000
_cell.angle_alpha   90.00
_cell.angle_beta   90.00
_cell.angle_gamma   90.00
#
_symmetry.space_group_name_H-M   'P 1'
#
loop_
_entity.id
_entity.type
_entity.pdbx_description
1 polymer ?
#
loop_
_entity_poly.entity_id
_entity_poly.type
_entity_poly.pdbx_seq_one_letter_code
_entity_poly.pdbx_strand_id
1 'polypeptide(L)' 'MRKTSLYLDEAVARRLAMLAQLEGESQAEVVRKAIRAYVPQPRGERSFALDGVGEGPGGSIADMDERELLEGFGA' A
#
# COMPACT_ATOMS: atom_id res chain seq x y z
N MET A 1 5.88 -26.20 1.61
CA MET A 1 6.61 -25.06 1.00
C MET A 1 6.53 -25.17 -0.53
N ARG A 2 6.35 -24.06 -1.25
CA ARG A 2 6.42 -24.01 -2.73
C ARG A 2 7.82 -23.58 -3.15
N LYS A 3 8.41 -24.26 -4.14
CA LYS A 3 9.71 -23.87 -4.71
C LYS A 3 9.50 -22.68 -5.66
N THR A 4 10.27 -21.62 -5.45
CA THR A 4 10.33 -20.43 -6.31
C THR A 4 11.79 -20.17 -6.65
N SER A 5 12.10 -20.02 -7.93
CA SER A 5 13.43 -19.62 -8.41
C SER A 5 13.46 -18.11 -8.60
N LEU A 6 14.54 -17.45 -8.18
CA LEU A 6 14.77 -16.03 -8.37
C LEU A 6 16.05 -15.86 -9.19
N TYR A 7 16.01 -14.97 -10.18
CA TYR A 7 17.21 -14.53 -10.90
C TYR A 7 17.76 -13.30 -10.17
N LEU A 8 19.03 -13.38 -9.79
CA LEU A 8 19.75 -12.29 -9.15
C LEU A 8 20.91 -11.91 -10.04
N ASP A 9 21.21 -10.61 -10.14
CA ASP A 9 22.49 -10.20 -10.67
C ASP A 9 23.62 -10.59 -9.70
N GLU A 10 24.85 -10.57 -10.24
CA GLU A 10 26.07 -10.91 -9.52
C GLU A 10 26.31 -10.04 -8.28
N ALA A 11 25.93 -8.76 -8.32
CA ALA A 11 26.13 -7.86 -7.19
C ALA A 11 25.17 -8.20 -6.04
N VAL A 12 23.91 -8.47 -6.36
CA VAL A 12 22.88 -8.87 -5.40
C VAL A 12 23.19 -10.25 -4.83
N ALA A 13 23.65 -11.20 -5.64
CA ALA A 13 24.06 -12.52 -5.17
C ALA A 13 25.22 -12.45 -4.16
N ARG A 14 26.26 -11.65 -4.45
CA ARG A 14 27.36 -11.41 -3.51
C ARG A 14 26.90 -10.76 -2.21
N ARG A 15 26.02 -9.75 -2.32
CA ARG A 15 25.45 -9.08 -1.14
C ARG A 15 24.64 -10.05 -0.27
N LEU A 16 23.84 -10.91 -0.89
CA LEU A 16 23.06 -11.92 -0.17
C LEU A 16 23.97 -12.92 0.56
N ALA A 17 25.04 -13.40 -0.08
CA ALA A 17 26.02 -14.29 0.54
C ALA A 17 26.71 -13.63 1.75
N MET A 18 27.11 -12.36 1.62
CA MET A 18 27.71 -11.60 2.71
C MET A 18 26.74 -11.43 3.89
N LEU A 19 25.48 -11.06 3.63
CA LEU A 19 24.47 -10.91 4.68
C LEU A 19 24.21 -12.24 5.42
N ALA A 20 24.09 -13.33 4.67
CA ALA A 20 23.94 -14.67 5.24
C ALA A 20 25.11 -15.05 6.16
N GLN A 21 26.35 -14.75 5.75
CA GLN A 21 27.54 -14.97 6.58
C GLN A 21 27.53 -14.11 7.85
N LEU A 22 27.18 -12.83 7.74
CA LEU A 22 27.11 -11.90 8.87
C LEU A 22 26.04 -12.30 9.90
N GLU A 23 24.88 -12.78 9.43
CA GLU A 23 23.79 -13.22 10.30
C GLU A 23 23.96 -14.65 10.83
N GLY A 24 24.90 -15.43 10.29
CA GLY A 24 25.06 -16.85 10.62
C GLY A 24 23.88 -17.71 10.13
N GLU A 25 23.20 -17.27 9.07
CA GLU A 25 22.00 -17.91 8.53
C GLU A 25 22.17 -18.34 7.08
N SER A 26 21.23 -19.15 6.58
CA SER A 26 21.19 -19.49 5.15
C SER A 26 20.73 -18.28 4.31
N GLN A 27 21.23 -18.16 3.07
CA GLN A 27 20.73 -17.17 2.10
C GLN A 27 19.20 -17.24 1.92
N ALA A 28 18.62 -18.45 2.00
CA ALA A 28 17.18 -18.64 1.90
C ALA A 28 16.40 -18.07 3.09
N GLU A 29 16.99 -18.02 4.29
CA GLU A 29 16.38 -17.38 5.46
C GLU A 29 16.43 -15.85 5.33
N VAL A 30 17.58 -15.32 4.89
CA VAL A 30 17.73 -13.88 4.63
C VAL A 30 16.72 -13.40 3.58
N VAL A 31 16.53 -14.13 2.48
CA VAL A 31 15.49 -13.80 1.47
C VAL A 31 14.09 -13.86 2.08
N ARG A 32 13.79 -14.87 2.91
CA ARG A 32 12.47 -14.97 3.57
C ARG A 32 12.22 -13.81 4.53
N LYS A 33 13.21 -13.42 5.34
CA LYS A 33 13.14 -12.23 6.21
C LYS A 33 12.91 -10.96 5.39
N ALA A 34 13.67 -10.77 4.32
CA ALA A 34 13.54 -9.61 3.45
C ALA A 34 12.15 -9.50 2.83
N ILE A 35 11.60 -10.61 2.31
CA ILE A 35 10.24 -10.63 1.74
C ILE A 35 9.17 -10.39 2.81
N ARG A 36 9.34 -10.90 4.04
CA ARG A 36 8.41 -10.62 5.15
C ARG A 36 8.43 -9.16 5.59
N ALA A 37 9.60 -8.52 5.55
CA ALA A 37 9.78 -7.12 5.92
C ALA A 37 9.47 -6.14 4.78
N TYR A 38 9.40 -6.61 3.54
CA TYR A 38 9.17 -5.77 2.37
C TYR A 38 7.77 -5.16 2.41
N VAL A 39 7.72 -3.84 2.60
CA VAL A 39 6.51 -3.03 2.43
C VAL A 39 6.62 -2.31 1.08
N PRO A 40 5.71 -2.56 0.13
CA PRO A 40 5.73 -1.83 -1.13
C PRO A 40 5.53 -0.34 -0.86
N GLN A 41 6.27 0.51 -1.56
CA GLN A 41 5.98 1.95 -1.53
C GLN A 41 4.52 2.17 -1.96
N PRO A 42 3.74 2.97 -1.21
CA PRO A 42 2.41 3.34 -1.68
C PRO A 42 2.55 4.02 -3.05
N ARG A 43 1.64 3.68 -3.97
CA ARG A 43 1.56 4.30 -5.30
C ARG A 43 1.22 5.79 -5.15
N GLY A 44 2.24 6.61 -4.92
CA GLY A 44 2.10 8.05 -4.65
C GLY A 44 1.34 8.33 -3.35
N GLU A 45 1.65 9.45 -2.71
CA GLU A 45 0.67 10.07 -1.83
C GLU A 45 -0.56 10.40 -2.68
N ARG A 46 -1.70 9.78 -2.36
CA ARG A 46 -2.99 10.28 -2.82
C ARG A 46 -3.30 11.56 -2.04
N SER A 47 -2.57 12.62 -2.36
CA SER A 47 -2.79 13.95 -1.81
C SER A 47 -4.03 14.54 -2.44
N PHE A 48 -5.19 14.30 -1.83
CA PHE A 48 -6.40 15.03 -2.16
C PHE A 48 -6.39 16.36 -1.39
N ALA A 49 -6.62 17.47 -2.08
CA ALA A 49 -7.04 18.70 -1.42
C ALA A 49 -8.48 18.49 -0.98
N LEU A 50 -8.66 17.97 0.24
CA LEU A 50 -9.96 17.78 0.85
C LEU A 50 -10.43 19.14 1.39
N ASP A 51 -11.61 19.58 0.97
CA ASP A 51 -12.30 20.76 1.48
C ASP A 51 -13.65 20.32 2.05
N GLY A 52 -13.98 20.75 3.27
CA GLY A 52 -15.25 20.45 3.93
C GLY A 52 -15.54 18.96 4.24
N VAL A 53 -14.54 18.07 4.29
CA VAL A 53 -14.79 16.64 4.53
C VAL A 53 -15.25 16.38 5.96
N GLY A 54 -16.49 15.88 6.08
CA GLY A 54 -17.13 15.67 7.39
C GLY A 54 -17.67 16.95 8.01
N GLU A 55 -17.58 18.07 7.30
CA GLU A 55 -18.19 19.34 7.71
C GLU A 55 -19.60 19.44 7.13
N GLY A 56 -20.55 19.80 7.99
CA GLY A 56 -21.95 19.94 7.61
C GLY A 56 -22.88 19.78 8.81
N PRO A 57 -24.20 19.90 8.60
CA PRO A 57 -25.18 19.83 9.68
C PRO A 57 -25.31 18.44 10.34
N GLY A 58 -24.55 17.44 9.88
CA GLY A 58 -24.54 16.09 10.45
C GLY A 58 -25.74 15.21 10.07
N GLY A 59 -26.62 15.71 9.19
CA GLY A 59 -27.75 14.96 8.64
C GLY A 59 -27.33 14.01 7.51
N SER A 60 -28.12 12.96 7.31
CA SER A 60 -27.96 12.06 6.17
C SER A 60 -28.69 12.62 4.95
N ILE A 61 -28.01 12.71 3.81
CA ILE A 61 -28.64 13.07 2.53
C ILE A 61 -29.75 12.08 2.15
N ALA A 62 -29.65 10.83 2.61
CA ALA A 62 -30.67 9.81 2.35
C ALA A 62 -32.02 10.10 3.02
N ASP A 63 -32.05 10.98 4.03
CA ASP A 63 -33.26 11.33 4.77
C ASP A 63 -33.90 12.65 4.30
N MET A 64 -33.32 13.31 3.29
CA MET A 64 -33.84 14.57 2.73
C MET A 64 -35.06 14.32 1.82
N ASP A 65 -36.00 15.27 1.77
CA ASP A 65 -37.15 15.22 0.87
C ASP A 65 -36.67 15.32 -0.59
N GLU A 66 -37.23 14.47 -1.46
CA GLU A 66 -36.83 14.42 -2.88
C GLU A 66 -36.97 15.77 -3.60
N ARG A 67 -37.96 16.59 -3.22
CA ARG A 67 -38.14 17.91 -3.83
C ARG A 67 -36.98 18.84 -3.51
N GLU A 68 -36.45 18.77 -2.29
CA GLU A 68 -35.28 19.55 -1.86
C GLU A 68 -34.01 19.06 -2.56
N LEU A 69 -33.86 17.75 -2.75
CA LEU A 69 -32.73 17.17 -3.48
C LEU A 69 -32.69 17.57 -4.96
N LEU A 70 -33.86 17.76 -5.58
CA LEU A 70 -33.98 18.09 -7.00
C LEU A 70 -34.06 19.59 -7.28
N GLU A 71 -34.07 20.44 -6.25
CA GLU A 71 -34.13 21.88 -6.43
C GLU A 71 -32.89 22.40 -7.17
N GLY A 72 -33.10 23.03 -8.32
CA GLY A 72 -32.01 23.55 -9.18
C GLY A 72 -31.26 22.49 -10.00
N PHE A 73 -31.66 21.22 -9.97
CA PHE A 73 -31.03 20.18 -10.76
C PHE A 73 -31.39 20.30 -12.25
N GLY A 74 -30.40 20.64 -13.08
CA GLY A 74 -30.54 20.72 -14.55
C GLY A 74 -31.06 22.05 -15.10
N ALA A 75 -31.08 23.10 -14.28
CA ALA A 75 -31.33 24.48 -14.71
C ALA A 75 -30.09 25.16 -15.31
#